data_AF-M2SX39-F1
#
_entry.id   AF-M2SX39-F1
#
_cell.length_a   1.000
_cell.length_b   1.000
_cell.length_c   1.000
_cell.angle_alpha   90.00
_cell.angle_beta   90.00
_cell.angle_gamma   90.00
#
_symmetry.space_group_name_H-M   'P 1'
#
loop_
_entity.id
_entity.type
_entity.pdbx_description
1 polymer ?
#
loop_
_entity_poly.entity_id
_entity_poly.type
_entity_poly.pdbx_seq_one_letter_code
_entity_poly.pdbx_strand_id
1 'polypeptide(L)'
;MPSMVVIPSNGYTRRRVLVDRVHSIVSNRVEKDDEQYLVRWNTNNALDQAPLSWHSIKELLRCLEHVQDYLEVREKSMVSLEQVQPTTKKRKTPDSGLEDERRSSPFDPHLYHANHGGQTPSFSQSPTATPPPSSPPDVYNGVIDADEHGYIFCHTSTGPDVPKIPIHSVPTPEMKQTAQRSSVDKALAYIRNEYIRRLSKVTGKDSKPIKLVNLVDSSTPSLRFRYISDYILQPGVIRAPPETQTGCQSCSPHMGRDIGCEYTKKCDCLEYAAVDESRLDSTQQLQYQHALENGLSTMGFPKKFPYYAAGTKRERTGCLVPFYLKSRSPIYECNDKCNCGRHCRNKNVQFGRQVEVEIFRAADGRGWGLRCTEDLYEGQFIDTYRGEIITDAEAERRENASSSKAKASYLYSLDKFKESEGLEDKDLYVVDGEFMGGPTKFINHSCDPNCRQYTVSYNRHDARVYDIAFFACRFIPRGEELTFDYLDKDEGEEDEMDEPGEGAIPCLCGTKKCRKWLWT
;
A
#
# COMPACT_ATOMS: atom_id res chain seq x y z
N MET A 1 3.37 2.19 60.77
CA MET A 1 2.61 2.08 59.51
C MET A 1 2.16 3.47 59.09
N PRO A 2 2.60 4.00 57.95
CA PRO A 2 1.91 5.09 57.29
C PRO A 2 0.93 4.50 56.26
N SER A 3 -0.28 5.02 56.35
CA SER A 3 -1.48 4.76 55.57
C SER A 3 -1.26 4.66 54.07
N MET A 4 -1.82 3.60 53.48
CA MET A 4 -2.35 3.63 52.11
C MET A 4 -3.12 4.93 51.90
N VAL A 5 -2.64 5.78 51.00
CA VAL A 5 -3.53 6.68 50.29
C VAL A 5 -3.99 5.92 49.06
N VAL A 6 -5.10 5.20 49.25
CA VAL A 6 -6.00 4.83 48.16
C VAL A 6 -6.46 6.16 47.54
N ILE A 7 -5.89 6.51 46.38
CA ILE A 7 -6.48 7.58 45.58
C ILE A 7 -7.84 7.03 45.09
N PRO A 8 -8.96 7.68 45.42
CA PRO A 8 -10.27 7.22 44.98
C PRO A 8 -10.31 7.20 43.46
N SER A 9 -10.73 6.07 42.93
CA SER A 9 -11.18 5.93 41.55
C SER A 9 -12.38 6.85 41.31
N ASN A 10 -12.10 8.09 40.91
CA ASN A 10 -13.10 8.91 40.25
C ASN A 10 -13.42 8.27 38.90
N GLY A 11 -14.70 7.97 38.70
CA GLY A 11 -15.23 7.14 37.63
C GLY A 11 -14.79 7.56 36.23
N TYR A 12 -14.37 6.57 35.45
CA TYR A 12 -14.35 6.58 33.98
C TYR A 12 -13.90 7.89 33.29
N THR A 13 -12.70 8.38 33.57
CA THR A 13 -11.83 8.80 32.47
C THR A 13 -11.13 7.54 31.96
N ARG A 14 -11.52 7.05 30.78
CA ARG A 14 -10.93 5.84 30.19
C ARG A 14 -9.41 6.00 30.17
N ARG A 15 -8.71 5.22 31.00
CA ARG A 15 -7.25 5.03 30.95
C ARG A 15 -6.84 4.74 29.51
N ARG A 16 -5.84 5.46 28.99
CA ARG A 16 -5.37 5.35 27.60
C ARG A 16 -3.85 5.32 27.58
N VAL A 17 -3.26 4.42 26.82
CA VAL A 17 -1.82 4.37 26.65
C VAL A 17 -1.31 5.53 25.81
N LEU A 18 -0.19 6.13 26.21
CA LEU A 18 0.52 7.17 25.47
C LEU A 18 1.32 6.54 24.31
N VAL A 19 0.81 6.68 23.09
CA VAL A 19 1.30 6.00 21.88
C VAL A 19 2.80 6.22 21.65
N ASP A 20 3.29 7.46 21.78
CA ASP A 20 4.68 7.81 21.47
C ASP A 20 5.72 7.13 22.38
N ARG A 21 5.27 6.59 23.53
CA ARG A 21 6.13 5.84 24.45
C ARG A 21 6.05 4.33 24.26
N VAL A 22 5.18 3.84 23.38
CA VAL A 22 5.10 2.42 23.04
C VAL A 22 6.18 2.08 22.02
N HIS A 23 6.97 1.05 22.34
CA HIS A 23 7.92 0.45 21.39
C HIS A 23 7.22 -0.62 20.56
N SER A 24 6.66 -1.64 21.22
CA SER A 24 6.03 -2.79 20.58
C SER A 24 5.14 -3.57 21.54
N ILE A 25 4.27 -4.42 21.00
CA ILE A 25 3.59 -5.46 21.78
C ILE A 25 4.40 -6.76 21.67
N VAL A 26 4.60 -7.46 22.78
CA VAL A 26 5.48 -8.64 22.82
C VAL A 26 4.78 -9.95 23.21
N SER A 27 3.60 -9.86 23.82
CA SER A 27 2.76 -11.03 24.18
C SER A 27 1.31 -10.60 24.37
N ASN A 28 0.38 -11.55 24.29
CA ASN A 28 -1.00 -11.37 24.73
C ASN A 28 -1.42 -12.44 25.77
N ARG A 29 -2.47 -12.14 26.54
CA ARG A 29 -3.16 -13.07 27.43
C ARG A 29 -4.65 -12.71 27.51
N VAL A 30 -5.46 -13.64 28.02
CA VAL A 30 -6.82 -13.34 28.49
C VAL A 30 -6.83 -13.44 30.01
N GLU A 31 -7.25 -12.37 30.67
CA GLU A 31 -7.39 -12.34 32.14
C GLU A 31 -8.76 -11.75 32.49
N LYS A 32 -9.55 -12.47 33.29
CA LYS A 32 -10.91 -12.05 33.70
C LYS A 32 -11.79 -11.63 32.51
N ASP A 33 -11.76 -12.43 31.44
CA ASP A 33 -12.44 -12.20 30.16
C ASP A 33 -12.03 -10.92 29.41
N ASP A 34 -10.91 -10.30 29.77
CA ASP A 34 -10.35 -9.16 29.04
C ASP A 34 -9.09 -9.55 28.26
N GLU A 35 -9.03 -9.10 27.01
CA GLU A 35 -7.85 -9.28 26.17
C GLU A 35 -6.81 -8.27 26.63
N GLN A 36 -5.65 -8.77 27.04
CA GLN A 36 -4.55 -7.96 27.52
C GLN A 36 -3.30 -8.21 26.69
N TYR A 37 -2.51 -7.16 26.53
CA TYR A 37 -1.29 -7.16 25.73
C TYR A 37 -0.14 -6.59 26.56
N LEU A 38 1.01 -7.27 26.47
CA LEU A 38 2.23 -6.87 27.14
C LEU A 38 2.95 -5.83 26.27
N VAL A 39 2.93 -4.58 26.74
CA VAL A 39 3.54 -3.43 26.08
C VAL A 39 5.01 -3.35 26.50
N ARG A 40 5.90 -3.29 25.51
CA ARG A 40 7.28 -2.81 25.68
C ARG A 40 7.33 -1.32 25.46
N TRP A 41 7.92 -0.60 26.41
CA TRP A 41 8.01 0.86 26.37
C TRP A 41 9.36 1.33 25.86
N ASN A 42 9.36 2.49 25.20
CA ASN A 42 10.58 3.19 24.79
C ASN A 42 11.36 3.64 26.03
N THR A 43 12.69 3.47 26.01
CA THR A 43 13.60 3.98 27.03
C THR A 43 14.67 4.86 26.42
N ASN A 44 15.07 5.90 27.16
CA ASN A 44 16.05 6.86 26.66
C ASN A 44 17.48 6.31 26.62
N ASN A 45 17.83 5.18 27.27
CA ASN A 45 19.25 4.80 27.44
C ASN A 45 19.62 3.30 27.54
N ALA A 46 18.70 2.33 27.50
CA ALA A 46 19.07 0.91 27.39
C ALA A 46 17.88 0.00 27.02
N LEU A 47 18.00 -0.75 25.91
CA LEU A 47 17.00 -1.74 25.49
C LEU A 47 16.91 -2.94 26.46
N ASP A 48 17.97 -3.20 27.23
CA ASP A 48 18.10 -4.36 28.12
C ASP A 48 17.32 -4.25 29.44
N GLN A 49 16.81 -3.05 29.75
CA GLN A 49 15.99 -2.76 30.94
C GLN A 49 14.69 -2.04 30.61
N ALA A 50 14.18 -2.23 29.38
CA ALA A 50 12.91 -1.64 28.99
C ALA A 50 11.79 -2.04 29.97
N PRO A 51 10.95 -1.08 30.43
CA PRO A 51 9.78 -1.43 31.21
C PRO A 51 8.81 -2.26 30.37
N LEU A 52 8.06 -3.12 31.03
CA LEU A 52 6.97 -3.89 30.44
C LEU A 52 5.73 -3.76 31.31
N SER A 53 4.56 -3.63 30.69
CA SER A 53 3.29 -3.67 31.43
C SER A 53 2.15 -4.26 30.62
N TRP A 54 1.26 -4.98 31.32
CA TRP A 54 0.03 -5.51 30.74
C TRP A 54 -1.04 -4.42 30.66
N HIS A 55 -1.69 -4.33 29.50
CA HIS A 55 -2.77 -3.38 29.24
C HIS A 55 -3.95 -4.06 28.58
N SER A 56 -5.16 -3.66 28.97
CA SER A 56 -6.36 -4.10 28.27
C SER A 56 -6.40 -3.56 26.85
N ILE A 57 -7.05 -4.29 25.94
CA ILE A 57 -7.27 -3.81 24.57
C ILE A 57 -8.02 -2.46 24.53
N LYS A 58 -8.84 -2.16 25.54
CA LYS A 58 -9.56 -0.88 25.67
C LYS A 58 -8.64 0.29 25.99
N GLU A 59 -7.55 0.06 26.73
CA GLU A 59 -6.52 1.08 26.98
C GLU A 59 -5.63 1.31 25.74
N LEU A 60 -5.53 0.29 24.87
CA LEU A 60 -4.70 0.28 23.67
C LEU A 60 -5.42 0.74 22.39
N LEU A 61 -6.64 1.31 22.48
CA LEU A 61 -7.38 1.78 21.29
C LEU A 61 -6.63 2.82 20.44
N ARG A 62 -5.64 3.54 21.01
CA ARG A 62 -4.76 4.46 20.25
C ARG A 62 -3.48 3.80 19.73
N CYS A 63 -3.20 2.57 20.15
CA CYS A 63 -2.00 1.80 19.83
C CYS A 63 -2.32 0.56 18.98
N LEU A 64 -3.48 0.53 18.32
CA LEU A 64 -3.96 -0.64 17.57
C LEU A 64 -3.01 -1.07 16.44
N GLU A 65 -2.21 -0.14 15.90
CA GLU A 65 -1.16 -0.45 14.93
C GLU A 65 -0.12 -1.42 15.51
N HIS A 66 0.38 -1.16 16.72
CA HIS A 66 1.31 -2.08 17.39
C HIS A 66 0.67 -3.42 17.78
N VAL A 67 -0.63 -3.41 18.12
CA VAL A 67 -1.38 -4.64 18.40
C VAL A 67 -1.52 -5.47 17.12
N GLN A 68 -1.86 -4.83 16.00
CA GLN A 68 -1.97 -5.48 14.69
C GLN A 68 -0.63 -6.09 14.26
N ASP A 69 0.47 -5.31 14.31
CA ASP A 69 1.82 -5.78 13.97
C ASP A 69 2.17 -7.06 14.76
N TYR A 70 1.84 -7.10 16.06
CA TYR A 70 2.05 -8.27 16.91
C TYR A 70 1.18 -9.47 16.52
N LEU A 71 -0.11 -9.24 16.25
CA LEU A 71 -1.04 -10.32 15.91
C LEU A 71 -0.67 -10.99 14.59
N GLU A 72 -0.21 -10.23 13.60
CA GLU A 72 0.26 -10.73 12.31
C GLU A 72 1.50 -11.64 12.50
N VAL A 73 2.48 -11.21 13.30
CA VAL A 73 3.67 -12.03 13.64
C VAL A 73 3.29 -13.30 14.41
N ARG A 74 2.35 -13.18 15.36
CA ARG A 74 1.83 -14.30 16.15
C ARG A 74 1.16 -15.34 15.26
N GLU A 75 0.29 -14.92 14.34
CA GLU A 75 -0.43 -15.82 13.43
C GLU A 75 0.53 -16.59 12.51
N LYS A 76 1.50 -15.89 11.88
CA LYS A 76 2.54 -16.55 11.07
C LYS A 76 3.32 -17.61 11.85
N SER A 77 3.68 -17.29 13.10
CA SER A 77 4.40 -18.22 13.97
C SER A 77 3.58 -19.48 14.28
N MET A 78 2.25 -19.37 14.34
CA MET A 78 1.36 -20.52 14.56
C MET A 78 1.26 -21.41 13.32
N VAL A 79 1.07 -20.81 12.13
CA VAL A 79 1.01 -21.55 10.86
C VAL A 79 2.29 -22.34 10.61
N SER A 80 3.46 -21.74 10.84
CA SER A 80 4.76 -22.43 10.68
C SER A 80 4.93 -23.62 11.63
N LEU A 81 4.36 -23.60 12.83
CA LEU A 81 4.44 -24.70 13.79
C LEU A 81 3.54 -25.89 13.40
N GLU A 82 2.37 -25.61 12.81
CA GLU A 82 1.45 -26.64 12.32
C GLU A 82 2.03 -27.43 11.14
N GLN A 83 2.82 -26.76 10.27
CA GLN A 83 3.50 -27.40 9.14
C GLN A 83 4.67 -28.31 9.55
N VAL A 84 5.25 -28.13 10.74
CA VAL A 84 6.43 -28.88 11.22
C VAL A 84 6.06 -30.13 12.03
N GLN A 85 4.79 -30.33 12.42
CA GLN A 85 4.39 -31.56 13.11
C GLN A 85 4.27 -32.75 12.13
N PRO A 86 5.11 -33.81 12.23
CA PRO A 86 4.97 -34.98 11.39
C PRO A 86 3.68 -35.72 11.78
N THR A 87 2.72 -35.80 10.87
CA THR A 87 1.55 -36.66 11.05
C THR A 87 2.02 -38.11 11.19
N THR A 88 1.75 -38.73 12.33
CA THR A 88 2.00 -40.15 12.57
C THR A 88 0.95 -40.99 11.82
N LYS A 89 1.07 -41.08 10.50
CA LYS A 89 0.26 -42.01 9.70
C LYS A 89 1.05 -43.29 9.41
N LYS A 90 0.54 -44.40 9.93
CA LYS A 90 0.99 -45.78 9.68
C LYS A 90 1.05 -46.06 8.17
N ARG A 91 2.17 -46.67 7.76
CA ARG A 91 2.50 -47.29 6.46
C ARG A 91 1.28 -47.76 5.63
N LYS A 92 1.19 -47.27 4.39
CA LYS A 92 0.86 -48.04 3.18
C LYS A 92 1.56 -47.39 1.96
N THR A 93 2.00 -48.25 1.04
CA THR A 93 2.92 -48.07 -0.11
C THR A 93 2.39 -47.18 -1.27
N PRO A 94 3.24 -46.81 -2.25
CA PRO A 94 3.17 -45.51 -2.91
C PRO A 94 2.35 -45.54 -4.20
N ASP A 95 1.64 -44.44 -4.47
CA ASP A 95 1.28 -44.05 -5.83
C ASP A 95 1.30 -42.52 -5.94
N SER A 96 1.81 -42.09 -7.09
CA SER A 96 1.98 -40.77 -7.70
C SER A 96 1.23 -39.55 -7.13
N GLY A 97 1.96 -38.45 -6.97
CA GLY A 97 1.41 -37.11 -6.80
C GLY A 97 2.47 -36.09 -6.39
N LEU A 98 2.87 -35.21 -7.31
CA LEU A 98 3.68 -34.03 -7.01
C LEU A 98 2.83 -33.08 -6.15
N GLU A 99 3.10 -33.00 -4.86
CA GLU A 99 2.49 -32.01 -3.96
C GLU A 99 3.34 -30.74 -3.99
N ASP A 100 2.77 -29.71 -4.63
CA ASP A 100 3.34 -28.37 -4.79
C ASP A 100 3.20 -27.59 -3.46
N GLU A 101 4.32 -27.21 -2.86
CA GLU A 101 4.37 -26.43 -1.61
C GLU A 101 3.77 -25.04 -1.82
N ARG A 102 2.58 -24.81 -1.26
CA ARG A 102 1.89 -23.52 -1.28
C ARG A 102 2.52 -22.57 -0.25
N ARG A 103 3.48 -21.77 -0.70
CA ARG A 103 3.99 -20.62 0.05
C ARG A 103 3.05 -19.41 -0.13
N SER A 104 2.78 -18.71 0.95
CA SER A 104 1.92 -17.50 0.97
C SER A 104 2.53 -16.33 0.19
N SER A 105 1.65 -15.52 -0.39
CA SER A 105 1.92 -14.33 -1.21
C SER A 105 2.77 -13.25 -0.52
N PRO A 106 3.49 -12.38 -1.26
CA PRO A 106 4.49 -11.46 -0.72
C PRO A 106 3.92 -10.23 -0.02
N PHE A 107 2.60 -10.03 -0.01
CA PHE A 107 1.93 -8.80 0.48
C PHE A 107 1.90 -8.66 2.00
N ASP A 108 2.95 -9.09 2.68
CA ASP A 108 3.07 -9.08 4.13
C ASP A 108 4.48 -8.57 4.53
N PRO A 109 4.64 -7.31 4.97
CA PRO A 109 5.95 -6.70 5.17
C PRO A 109 6.70 -7.38 6.33
N HIS A 110 7.91 -7.86 6.05
CA HIS A 110 8.79 -8.46 7.04
C HIS A 110 9.82 -7.46 7.56
N LEU A 111 10.12 -7.55 8.86
CA LEU A 111 11.33 -7.04 9.47
C LEU A 111 12.01 -8.13 10.32
N TYR A 112 13.34 -8.16 10.17
CA TYR A 112 14.40 -8.67 11.05
C TYR A 112 14.28 -10.06 11.67
N HIS A 113 15.19 -10.96 11.27
CA HIS A 113 15.78 -11.89 12.23
C HIS A 113 17.28 -12.13 12.02
N ALA A 114 18.00 -12.04 13.14
CA ALA A 114 19.42 -12.28 13.30
C ALA A 114 19.77 -13.78 13.26
N ASN A 115 20.96 -14.06 12.72
CA ASN A 115 21.63 -15.35 12.73
C ASN A 115 21.95 -15.83 14.16
N HIS A 116 21.66 -17.10 14.46
CA HIS A 116 22.24 -17.81 15.60
C HIS A 116 22.98 -19.07 15.14
N GLY A 117 24.31 -19.05 15.30
CA GLY A 117 25.13 -20.25 15.41
C GLY A 117 24.94 -20.85 16.80
N GLY A 118 24.67 -22.15 16.84
CA GLY A 118 24.43 -22.89 18.08
C GLY A 118 25.72 -23.25 18.82
N GLN A 119 25.64 -23.25 20.15
CA GLN A 119 26.44 -24.09 21.04
C GLN A 119 25.67 -24.27 22.36
N THR A 120 25.36 -25.52 22.69
CA THR A 120 24.89 -25.97 24.01
C THR A 120 25.99 -25.84 25.05
N PRO A 121 25.66 -25.59 26.34
CA PRO A 121 25.76 -26.72 27.28
C PRO A 121 24.77 -26.77 28.45
N SER A 122 24.58 -28.03 28.85
CA SER A 122 24.15 -28.71 30.08
C SER A 122 23.79 -27.94 31.37
N PHE A 123 22.74 -28.50 32.00
CA PHE A 123 22.15 -28.21 33.30
C PHE A 123 23.06 -28.50 34.51
N SER A 124 22.85 -27.69 35.56
CA SER A 124 23.02 -28.11 36.96
C SER A 124 22.00 -27.38 37.84
N GLN A 125 21.11 -28.14 38.49
CA GLN A 125 20.11 -27.65 39.44
C GLN A 125 20.65 -27.69 40.89
N SER A 126 20.27 -26.71 41.70
CA SER A 126 20.20 -26.82 43.16
C SER A 126 19.01 -25.98 43.66
N PRO A 127 18.22 -26.45 44.64
CA PRO A 127 16.91 -25.88 44.93
C PRO A 127 16.94 -24.94 46.13
N THR A 128 16.35 -23.76 45.97
CA THR A 128 15.79 -22.99 47.09
C THR A 128 14.64 -22.15 46.53
N ALA A 129 13.41 -22.65 46.65
CA ALA A 129 12.21 -21.93 46.22
C ALA A 129 11.30 -21.69 47.42
N THR A 130 11.23 -20.42 47.82
CA THR A 130 10.09 -19.78 48.51
C THR A 130 8.82 -19.95 47.66
N PRO A 131 7.61 -20.04 48.26
CA PRO A 131 6.38 -20.21 47.49
C PRO A 131 6.10 -18.97 46.62
N PRO A 132 5.57 -19.15 45.39
CA PRO A 132 5.31 -18.02 44.51
C PRO A 132 4.11 -17.19 45.00
N PRO A 133 4.12 -15.85 44.78
CA PRO A 133 2.94 -15.02 44.99
C PRO A 133 1.80 -15.42 44.03
N SER A 134 0.57 -15.25 44.50
CA SER A 134 -0.68 -15.80 43.94
C SER A 134 -1.20 -15.18 42.62
N SER A 135 -0.37 -14.42 41.89
CA SER A 135 -0.67 -13.93 40.54
C SER A 135 0.61 -13.35 39.93
N PRO A 136 0.90 -13.58 38.63
CA PRO A 136 2.05 -12.96 37.97
C PRO A 136 1.91 -11.42 37.99
N PRO A 137 3.01 -10.67 38.16
CA PRO A 137 2.93 -9.22 38.24
C PRO A 137 2.53 -8.59 36.89
N ASP A 138 1.81 -7.47 36.98
CA ASP A 138 1.30 -6.73 35.82
C ASP A 138 2.33 -5.78 35.20
N VAL A 139 3.40 -5.47 35.94
CA VAL A 139 4.47 -4.55 35.52
C VAL A 139 5.83 -5.16 35.85
N TYR A 140 6.77 -5.07 34.91
CA TYR A 140 8.15 -5.50 35.06
C TYR A 140 9.10 -4.35 34.74
N ASN A 141 10.23 -4.32 35.44
CA ASN A 141 11.33 -3.36 35.24
C ASN A 141 10.96 -1.88 35.37
N GLY A 142 9.74 -1.55 35.81
CA GLY A 142 9.25 -0.18 35.87
C GLY A 142 8.01 0.01 36.74
N VAL A 143 7.49 1.23 36.72
CA VAL A 143 6.25 1.64 37.39
C VAL A 143 5.36 2.34 36.36
N ILE A 144 4.05 2.10 36.47
CA ILE A 144 3.05 2.80 35.65
C ILE A 144 2.75 4.15 36.29
N ASP A 145 2.77 5.19 35.47
CA ASP A 145 2.38 6.55 35.83
C ASP A 145 1.36 7.09 34.82
N ALA A 146 0.72 8.20 35.14
CA ALA A 146 -0.20 8.90 34.24
C ALA A 146 0.15 10.38 34.14
N ASP A 147 0.07 10.93 32.93
CA ASP A 147 0.22 12.37 32.75
C ASP A 147 -1.00 13.15 33.24
N GLU A 148 -0.90 14.48 33.21
CA GLU A 148 -1.97 15.41 33.62
C GLU A 148 -3.28 15.23 32.82
N HIS A 149 -3.22 14.59 31.65
CA HIS A 149 -4.37 14.31 30.77
C HIS A 149 -4.92 12.89 30.95
N GLY A 150 -4.34 12.10 31.87
CA GLY A 150 -4.74 10.72 32.15
C GLY A 150 -4.20 9.68 31.15
N TYR A 151 -3.17 10.03 30.37
CA TYR A 151 -2.47 9.06 29.54
C TYR A 151 -1.44 8.28 30.34
N ILE A 152 -1.54 6.97 30.23
CA ILE A 152 -0.68 6.03 30.93
C ILE A 152 0.63 5.85 30.17
N PHE A 153 1.72 5.87 30.92
CA PHE A 153 3.02 5.44 30.46
C PHE A 153 3.75 4.64 31.54
N CYS A 154 4.74 3.85 31.15
CA CYS A 154 5.65 3.20 32.09
C CYS A 154 7.03 3.83 32.01
N HIS A 155 7.68 4.02 33.16
CA HIS A 155 9.08 4.44 33.23
C HIS A 155 9.91 3.42 34.02
N THR A 156 11.19 3.33 33.70
CA THR A 156 12.11 2.39 34.35
C THR A 156 12.22 2.72 35.84
N SER A 157 12.24 1.67 36.67
CA SER A 157 12.44 1.78 38.12
C SER A 157 13.16 0.55 38.65
N THR A 158 14.04 0.74 39.63
CA THR A 158 14.89 -0.29 40.25
C THR A 158 14.63 -0.47 41.74
N GLY A 159 13.46 -0.02 42.22
CA GLY A 159 13.05 -0.22 43.61
C GLY A 159 13.00 -1.70 44.00
N PRO A 160 13.18 -2.04 45.30
CA PRO A 160 13.20 -3.41 45.77
C PRO A 160 11.89 -4.17 45.52
N ASP A 161 10.77 -3.46 45.42
CA ASP A 161 9.44 -4.03 45.16
C ASP A 161 9.09 -4.13 43.66
N VAL A 162 9.99 -3.73 42.75
CA VAL A 162 9.74 -3.76 41.31
C VAL A 162 10.18 -5.11 40.74
N PRO A 163 9.25 -5.94 40.24
CA PRO A 163 9.60 -7.23 39.63
C PRO A 163 10.56 -7.04 38.46
N LYS A 164 11.62 -7.86 38.41
CA LYS A 164 12.63 -7.82 37.35
C LYS A 164 12.49 -9.00 36.40
N ILE A 165 12.60 -8.73 35.11
CA ILE A 165 12.65 -9.76 34.06
C ILE A 165 13.70 -9.40 33.00
N PRO A 166 14.58 -10.33 32.60
CA PRO A 166 15.51 -10.09 31.51
C PRO A 166 14.76 -9.92 30.18
N ILE A 167 14.93 -8.78 29.50
CA ILE A 167 14.14 -8.44 28.30
C ILE A 167 14.38 -9.40 27.14
N HIS A 168 15.60 -9.88 26.95
CA HIS A 168 15.93 -10.87 25.93
C HIS A 168 15.24 -12.24 26.16
N SER A 169 14.73 -12.49 27.37
CA SER A 169 13.99 -13.69 27.72
C SER A 169 12.46 -13.53 27.55
N VAL A 170 12.00 -12.38 27.06
CA VAL A 170 10.58 -12.06 26.83
C VAL A 170 10.27 -12.07 25.33
N PRO A 171 9.19 -12.74 24.88
CA PRO A 171 8.25 -13.51 25.69
C PRO A 171 8.84 -14.83 26.18
N THR A 172 8.57 -15.18 27.45
CA THR A 172 8.96 -16.47 28.04
C THR A 172 8.23 -17.64 27.36
N PRO A 173 8.70 -18.90 27.48
CA PRO A 173 7.99 -20.05 26.92
C PRO A 173 6.52 -20.15 27.38
N GLU A 174 6.25 -19.82 28.65
CA GLU A 174 4.90 -19.79 29.22
C GLU A 174 4.05 -18.66 28.62
N MET A 175 4.62 -17.46 28.43
CA MET A 175 3.95 -16.36 27.75
C MET A 175 3.59 -16.74 26.31
N LYS A 176 4.50 -17.38 25.57
CA LYS A 176 4.25 -17.87 24.20
C LYS A 176 3.10 -18.88 24.17
N GLN A 177 3.10 -19.86 25.08
CA GLN A 177 2.03 -20.86 25.16
C GLN A 177 0.68 -20.24 25.52
N THR A 178 0.67 -19.27 26.45
CA THR A 178 -0.53 -18.52 26.84
C THR A 178 -1.06 -17.70 25.66
N ALA A 179 -0.18 -16.97 24.98
CA ALA A 179 -0.51 -16.17 23.81
C ALA A 179 -1.16 -17.00 22.71
N GLN A 180 -0.63 -18.20 22.40
CA GLN A 180 -1.17 -19.10 21.37
C GLN A 180 -2.61 -19.54 21.63
N ARG A 181 -3.00 -19.68 22.90
CA ARG A 181 -4.35 -20.15 23.30
C ARG A 181 -5.33 -19.01 23.60
N SER A 182 -4.82 -17.79 23.72
CA SER A 182 -5.62 -16.60 24.08
C SER A 182 -6.43 -16.12 22.88
N SER A 183 -7.73 -15.85 23.10
CA SER A 183 -8.57 -15.16 22.11
C SER A 183 -8.07 -13.74 21.85
N VAL A 184 -8.34 -13.26 20.63
CA VAL A 184 -7.97 -11.94 20.12
C VAL A 184 -9.14 -11.27 19.37
N ASP A 185 -10.36 -11.77 19.59
CA ASP A 185 -11.56 -11.40 18.82
C ASP A 185 -11.91 -9.91 18.97
N LYS A 186 -11.79 -9.37 20.19
CA LYS A 186 -12.05 -7.95 20.45
C LYS A 186 -11.00 -7.08 19.78
N ALA A 187 -9.72 -7.45 19.84
CA ALA A 187 -8.66 -6.71 19.17
C ALA A 187 -8.86 -6.69 17.65
N LEU A 188 -9.16 -7.84 17.04
CA LEU A 188 -9.47 -7.93 15.60
C LEU A 188 -10.69 -7.06 15.24
N ALA A 189 -11.75 -7.07 16.05
CA ALA A 189 -12.90 -6.21 15.86
C ALA A 189 -12.56 -4.71 15.98
N TYR A 190 -11.74 -4.31 16.96
CA TYR A 190 -11.32 -2.92 17.10
C TYR A 190 -10.42 -2.46 15.95
N ILE A 191 -9.49 -3.30 15.50
CA ILE A 191 -8.63 -3.04 14.35
C ILE A 191 -9.49 -2.84 13.09
N ARG A 192 -10.42 -3.75 12.83
CA ARG A 192 -11.34 -3.66 11.68
C ARG A 192 -12.20 -2.39 11.72
N ASN A 193 -12.78 -2.08 12.88
CA ASN A 193 -13.62 -0.89 13.04
C ASN A 193 -12.82 0.40 12.85
N GLU A 194 -11.60 0.46 13.38
CA GLU A 194 -10.71 1.61 13.19
C GLU A 194 -10.31 1.77 11.71
N TYR A 195 -10.01 0.67 11.02
CA TYR A 195 -9.72 0.70 9.59
C TYR A 195 -10.91 1.23 8.79
N ILE A 196 -12.12 0.70 9.01
CA ILE A 196 -13.35 1.17 8.35
C ILE A 196 -13.59 2.65 8.62
N ARG A 197 -13.36 3.11 9.86
CA ARG A 197 -13.49 4.53 10.26
C ARG A 197 -12.47 5.43 9.57
N ARG A 198 -11.25 4.93 9.28
CA ARG A 198 -10.25 5.66 8.47
C ARG A 198 -10.66 5.67 7.00
N LEU A 199 -11.09 4.53 6.47
CA LEU A 199 -11.51 4.34 5.08
C LEU A 199 -12.73 5.21 4.71
N SER A 200 -13.69 5.39 5.62
CA SER A 200 -14.89 6.21 5.38
C SER A 200 -14.58 7.70 5.13
N LYS A 201 -13.37 8.16 5.47
CA LYS A 201 -12.91 9.53 5.19
C LYS A 201 -12.33 9.67 3.79
N VAL A 202 -12.07 8.56 3.10
CA VAL A 202 -11.43 8.52 1.78
C VAL A 202 -12.52 8.43 0.73
N THR A 203 -12.92 9.58 0.19
CA THR A 203 -14.00 9.67 -0.79
C THR A 203 -13.47 10.05 -2.17
N GLY A 204 -14.09 9.48 -3.20
CA GLY A 204 -13.89 9.91 -4.59
C GLY A 204 -14.78 11.11 -4.91
N LYS A 205 -14.82 11.47 -6.19
CA LYS A 205 -15.75 12.46 -6.72
C LYS A 205 -17.19 12.09 -6.34
N ASP A 206 -17.99 13.11 -6.03
CA ASP A 206 -19.40 12.96 -5.62
C ASP A 206 -19.59 12.03 -4.40
N SER A 207 -18.59 11.99 -3.51
CA SER A 207 -18.57 11.15 -2.30
C SER A 207 -18.59 9.63 -2.55
N LYS A 208 -18.15 9.17 -3.73
CA LYS A 208 -18.08 7.73 -4.04
C LYS A 208 -17.15 6.98 -3.06
N PRO A 209 -17.66 6.01 -2.28
CA PRO A 209 -16.91 5.39 -1.18
C PRO A 209 -15.89 4.34 -1.64
N ILE A 210 -15.06 3.92 -0.69
CA ILE A 210 -14.31 2.66 -0.73
C ILE A 210 -14.92 1.72 0.31
N LYS A 211 -15.29 0.50 -0.09
CA LYS A 211 -15.84 -0.52 0.83
C LYS A 211 -14.74 -1.52 1.23
N LEU A 212 -14.86 -2.13 2.40
CA LEU A 212 -14.00 -3.24 2.85
C LEU A 212 -14.86 -4.49 3.04
N VAL A 213 -14.53 -5.57 2.34
CA VAL A 213 -15.20 -6.87 2.45
C VAL A 213 -14.17 -7.96 2.74
N ASN A 214 -14.43 -8.78 3.74
CA ASN A 214 -13.63 -9.97 3.98
C ASN A 214 -14.59 -11.11 4.35
N LEU A 215 -14.62 -12.14 3.52
CA LEU A 215 -15.43 -13.35 3.70
C LEU A 215 -14.54 -14.61 3.83
N VAL A 216 -13.22 -14.42 3.88
CA VAL A 216 -12.23 -15.52 3.81
C VAL A 216 -11.63 -15.78 5.19
N ASP A 217 -11.21 -14.72 5.88
CA ASP A 217 -10.53 -14.81 7.17
C ASP A 217 -10.87 -13.59 8.06
N SER A 218 -10.22 -13.50 9.24
CA SER A 218 -10.39 -12.39 10.17
C SER A 218 -9.43 -11.22 9.94
N SER A 219 -8.59 -11.27 8.90
CA SER A 219 -7.58 -10.25 8.66
C SER A 219 -8.22 -8.90 8.27
N THR A 220 -7.46 -7.83 8.53
CA THR A 220 -7.77 -6.45 8.13
C THR A 220 -6.50 -5.87 7.51
N PRO A 221 -6.57 -5.00 6.47
CA PRO A 221 -5.36 -4.38 5.95
C PRO A 221 -4.66 -3.56 7.04
N SER A 222 -3.35 -3.35 6.89
CA SER A 222 -2.54 -2.66 7.91
C SER A 222 -3.09 -1.28 8.25
N LEU A 223 -3.24 -1.01 9.55
CA LEU A 223 -3.57 0.32 10.07
C LEU A 223 -2.43 1.32 9.87
N ARG A 224 -1.19 0.86 9.64
CA ARG A 224 -0.06 1.74 9.33
C ARG A 224 -0.18 2.40 7.97
N PHE A 225 -1.00 1.84 7.09
CA PHE A 225 -1.22 2.41 5.78
C PHE A 225 -2.04 3.70 5.85
N ARG A 226 -1.54 4.77 5.22
CA ARG A 226 -2.19 6.08 5.18
C ARG A 226 -2.74 6.38 3.78
N TYR A 227 -4.05 6.58 3.70
CA TYR A 227 -4.66 7.06 2.47
C TYR A 227 -4.33 8.53 2.22
N ILE A 228 -3.88 8.84 1.00
CA ILE A 228 -3.52 10.20 0.55
C ILE A 228 -4.27 10.55 -0.73
N SER A 229 -4.56 11.84 -0.92
CA SER A 229 -5.27 12.33 -2.11
C SER A 229 -4.35 12.66 -3.28
N ASP A 230 -3.09 13.00 -2.99
CA ASP A 230 -2.04 13.40 -3.93
C ASP A 230 -0.70 12.84 -3.44
N TYR A 231 0.33 12.88 -4.28
CA TYR A 231 1.69 12.46 -3.94
C TYR A 231 2.26 13.23 -2.75
N ILE A 232 3.11 12.56 -1.96
CA ILE A 232 3.91 13.20 -0.91
C ILE A 232 5.36 13.27 -1.38
N LEU A 233 5.84 14.48 -1.68
CA LEU A 233 7.22 14.68 -2.13
C LEU A 233 8.18 14.56 -0.95
N GLN A 234 9.18 13.68 -1.08
CA GLN A 234 10.23 13.48 -0.07
C GLN A 234 11.43 14.40 -0.31
N PRO A 235 12.34 14.55 0.67
CA PRO A 235 13.57 15.30 0.48
C PRO A 235 14.34 14.86 -0.78
N GLY A 236 14.83 15.82 -1.56
CA GLY A 236 15.54 15.58 -2.82
C GLY A 236 14.65 15.54 -4.07
N VAL A 237 13.32 15.48 -3.91
CA VAL A 237 12.37 15.52 -5.02
C VAL A 237 11.95 16.96 -5.32
N ILE A 238 12.11 17.37 -6.57
CA ILE A 238 11.79 18.71 -7.06
C ILE A 238 10.75 18.61 -8.17
N ARG A 239 9.53 19.04 -7.85
CA ARG A 239 8.47 19.29 -8.83
C ARG A 239 8.72 20.62 -9.53
N ALA A 240 8.40 20.70 -10.83
CA ALA A 240 8.48 21.95 -11.56
C ALA A 240 7.58 23.01 -10.89
N PRO A 241 8.04 24.27 -10.76
CA PRO A 241 7.25 25.30 -10.11
C PRO A 241 5.92 25.56 -10.82
N PRO A 242 4.80 25.83 -10.11
CA PRO A 242 3.49 26.05 -10.71
C PRO A 242 3.44 27.16 -11.77
N GLU A 243 4.34 28.14 -11.72
CA GLU A 243 4.50 29.21 -12.70
C GLU A 243 4.98 28.73 -14.07
N THR A 244 5.62 27.57 -14.15
CA THR A 244 6.00 26.94 -15.42
C THR A 244 4.80 26.34 -16.13
N GLN A 245 3.71 26.08 -15.41
CA GLN A 245 2.51 25.49 -15.98
C GLN A 245 1.85 26.45 -16.97
N THR A 246 1.67 25.97 -18.20
CA THR A 246 0.94 26.68 -19.25
C THR A 246 -0.38 25.97 -19.54
N GLY A 247 -1.39 26.75 -19.91
CA GLY A 247 -2.72 26.23 -20.25
C GLY A 247 -3.21 26.79 -21.58
N CYS A 248 -4.23 26.18 -22.15
CA CYS A 248 -4.77 26.63 -23.43
C CYS A 248 -5.47 27.99 -23.32
N GLN A 249 -5.11 28.93 -24.20
CA GLN A 249 -5.62 30.31 -24.17
C GLN A 249 -6.72 30.57 -25.19
N SER A 250 -6.67 29.87 -26.32
CA SER A 250 -7.60 30.05 -27.45
C SER A 250 -8.90 29.24 -27.33
N CYS A 251 -9.04 28.46 -26.25
CA CYS A 251 -10.26 27.71 -25.94
C CYS A 251 -11.14 28.51 -24.96
N SER A 252 -12.45 28.53 -25.20
CA SER A 252 -13.44 29.12 -24.29
C SER A 252 -14.24 28.01 -23.57
N PRO A 253 -14.80 28.24 -22.37
CA PRO A 253 -15.77 27.32 -21.77
C PRO A 253 -17.03 27.24 -22.64
N HIS A 254 -17.42 28.37 -23.24
CA HIS A 254 -18.67 28.60 -23.94
C HIS A 254 -18.54 28.44 -25.45
N MET A 255 -17.88 27.38 -25.95
CA MET A 255 -17.78 27.09 -27.40
C MET A 255 -19.14 26.69 -28.03
N GLY A 256 -20.22 27.41 -27.71
CA GLY A 256 -21.60 27.19 -28.12
C GLY A 256 -22.39 26.25 -27.21
N ARG A 257 -21.76 25.50 -26.27
CA ARG A 257 -22.43 24.44 -25.49
C ARG A 257 -21.89 24.17 -24.06
N ASP A 258 -21.01 25.01 -23.51
CA ASP A 258 -20.39 24.81 -22.18
C ASP A 258 -19.52 23.54 -22.01
N ILE A 259 -18.95 23.04 -23.11
CA ILE A 259 -18.21 21.76 -23.18
C ILE A 259 -16.68 21.95 -23.01
N GLY A 260 -16.19 23.19 -23.09
CA GLY A 260 -14.74 23.48 -23.05
C GLY A 260 -14.02 23.18 -24.37
N CYS A 261 -12.85 22.52 -24.30
CA CYS A 261 -12.02 22.25 -25.48
C CYS A 261 -12.68 21.27 -26.47
N GLU A 262 -12.94 21.70 -27.72
CA GLU A 262 -13.53 20.85 -28.77
C GLU A 262 -12.64 20.67 -30.00
N TYR A 263 -11.79 21.64 -30.31
CA TYR A 263 -10.96 21.65 -31.51
C TYR A 263 -9.52 21.35 -31.14
N THR A 264 -9.01 20.21 -31.58
CA THR A 264 -7.65 19.75 -31.22
C THR A 264 -6.58 20.72 -31.70
N LYS A 265 -6.79 21.38 -32.85
CA LYS A 265 -5.90 22.42 -33.39
C LYS A 265 -5.86 23.73 -32.59
N LYS A 266 -6.78 23.94 -31.62
CA LYS A 266 -6.86 25.17 -30.81
C LYS A 266 -6.46 24.95 -29.34
N CYS A 267 -6.28 23.70 -28.92
CA CYS A 267 -5.97 23.39 -27.53
C CYS A 267 -4.45 23.26 -27.39
N ASP A 268 -3.82 24.29 -26.83
CA ASP A 268 -2.36 24.35 -26.62
C ASP A 268 -1.82 23.20 -25.75
N CYS A 269 -2.68 22.58 -24.91
CA CYS A 269 -2.32 21.40 -24.11
C CYS A 269 -2.06 20.15 -24.96
N LEU A 270 -2.55 20.10 -26.20
CA LEU A 270 -2.30 18.98 -27.11
C LEU A 270 -1.00 19.13 -27.91
N GLU A 271 -0.24 20.21 -27.75
CA GLU A 271 1.04 20.36 -28.44
C GLU A 271 1.96 19.15 -28.23
N TYR A 272 1.95 18.58 -27.03
CA TYR A 272 2.83 17.47 -26.64
C TYR A 272 2.15 16.11 -26.78
N ALA A 273 0.84 16.09 -27.08
CA ALA A 273 0.12 14.85 -27.32
C ALA A 273 0.59 14.17 -28.61
N ALA A 274 0.56 12.84 -28.64
CA ALA A 274 0.95 12.08 -29.82
C ALA A 274 0.14 12.47 -31.06
N VAL A 275 0.83 12.54 -32.20
CA VAL A 275 0.22 12.73 -33.52
C VAL A 275 -0.38 11.40 -33.99
N ASP A 276 -1.58 11.45 -34.56
CA ASP A 276 -2.22 10.31 -35.21
C ASP A 276 -1.64 10.15 -36.61
N GLU A 277 -0.48 9.50 -36.71
CA GLU A 277 0.28 9.32 -37.96
C GLU A 277 -0.53 8.61 -39.05
N SER A 278 -1.50 7.77 -38.66
CA SER A 278 -2.42 7.10 -39.60
C SER A 278 -3.28 8.07 -40.42
N ARG A 279 -3.33 9.34 -40.02
CA ARG A 279 -4.08 10.42 -40.69
C ARG A 279 -3.20 11.41 -41.44
N LEU A 280 -1.88 11.19 -41.47
CA LEU A 280 -0.95 12.02 -42.22
C LEU A 280 -0.90 11.54 -43.68
N ASP A 281 -0.98 12.48 -44.62
CA ASP A 281 -0.57 12.22 -46.01
C ASP A 281 0.97 12.24 -46.14
N SER A 282 1.49 11.84 -47.31
CA SER A 282 2.95 11.75 -47.55
C SER A 282 3.68 13.09 -47.36
N THR A 283 3.03 14.22 -47.66
CA THR A 283 3.63 15.55 -47.47
C THR A 283 3.68 15.89 -45.98
N GLN A 284 2.58 15.62 -45.27
CA GLN A 284 2.48 15.86 -43.83
C GLN A 284 3.44 14.95 -43.03
N GLN A 285 3.68 13.72 -43.48
CA GLN A 285 4.67 12.82 -42.86
C GLN A 285 6.07 13.44 -42.93
N LEU A 286 6.49 13.95 -44.09
CA LEU A 286 7.79 14.63 -44.23
C LEU A 286 7.88 15.90 -43.36
N GLN A 287 6.81 16.69 -43.30
CA GLN A 287 6.74 17.86 -42.42
C GLN A 287 6.82 17.49 -40.94
N TYR A 288 6.18 16.38 -40.55
CA TYR A 288 6.19 15.88 -39.18
C TYR A 288 7.58 15.38 -38.79
N GLN A 289 8.22 14.59 -39.65
CA GLN A 289 9.61 14.14 -39.48
C GLN A 289 10.56 15.32 -39.29
N HIS A 290 10.48 16.31 -40.17
CA HIS A 290 11.27 17.53 -40.06
C HIS A 290 10.99 18.30 -38.76
N ALA A 291 9.74 18.32 -38.30
CA ALA A 291 9.39 18.96 -37.03
C ALA A 291 10.04 18.23 -35.84
N LEU A 292 10.02 16.91 -35.81
CA LEU A 292 10.68 16.11 -34.76
C LEU A 292 12.20 16.33 -34.75
N GLU A 293 12.86 16.24 -35.91
CA GLU A 293 14.31 16.38 -36.04
C GLU A 293 14.83 17.76 -35.61
N ASN A 294 14.00 18.80 -35.75
CA ASN A 294 14.38 20.18 -35.45
C ASN A 294 13.72 20.71 -34.16
N GLY A 295 13.01 19.88 -33.40
CA GLY A 295 12.29 20.30 -32.19
C GLY A 295 11.23 21.37 -32.45
N LEU A 296 10.61 21.38 -33.64
CA LEU A 296 9.58 22.33 -34.01
C LEU A 296 8.21 21.91 -33.47
N SER A 297 7.31 22.88 -33.42
CA SER A 297 5.94 22.65 -32.95
C SER A 297 5.23 21.57 -33.76
N THR A 298 4.48 20.71 -33.06
CA THR A 298 3.63 19.71 -33.69
C THR A 298 2.14 20.10 -33.66
N MET A 299 1.85 21.35 -33.29
CA MET A 299 0.51 21.93 -33.37
C MET A 299 0.07 21.94 -34.84
N GLY A 300 -1.20 21.61 -35.06
CA GLY A 300 -1.81 21.59 -36.39
C GLY A 300 -1.79 20.22 -37.08
N PHE A 301 -0.89 19.31 -36.67
CA PHE A 301 -0.96 17.90 -37.04
C PHE A 301 -2.22 17.21 -36.47
N PRO A 302 -2.70 16.11 -37.08
CA PRO A 302 -3.87 15.39 -36.60
C PRO A 302 -3.65 14.82 -35.20
N LYS A 303 -4.29 15.41 -34.19
CA LYS A 303 -4.29 14.93 -32.79
C LYS A 303 -5.68 14.57 -32.32
N LYS A 304 -5.77 13.86 -31.20
CA LYS A 304 -7.03 13.48 -30.54
C LYS A 304 -7.03 13.93 -29.08
N PHE A 305 -8.20 14.38 -28.62
CA PHE A 305 -8.44 14.43 -27.18
C PHE A 305 -8.49 13.01 -26.60
N PRO A 306 -7.98 12.80 -25.39
CA PRO A 306 -7.89 11.49 -24.76
C PRO A 306 -9.25 10.88 -24.44
N TYR A 307 -10.27 11.70 -24.14
CA TYR A 307 -11.55 11.19 -23.66
C TYR A 307 -12.70 11.41 -24.64
N TYR A 308 -13.65 10.48 -24.66
CA TYR A 308 -14.92 10.66 -25.35
C TYR A 308 -15.71 11.84 -24.77
N ALA A 309 -16.22 12.69 -25.66
CA ALA A 309 -17.07 13.82 -25.30
C ALA A 309 -18.48 13.36 -24.88
N ALA A 310 -19.12 14.13 -24.01
CA ALA A 310 -20.50 13.91 -23.61
C ALA A 310 -21.42 13.82 -24.86
N GLY A 311 -22.29 12.81 -24.88
CA GLY A 311 -23.29 12.61 -25.94
C GLY A 311 -22.80 11.89 -27.20
N THR A 312 -21.50 11.59 -27.37
CA THR A 312 -21.02 10.78 -28.51
C THR A 312 -21.39 9.30 -28.36
N LYS A 313 -21.17 8.75 -27.16
CA LYS A 313 -21.67 7.46 -26.69
C LYS A 313 -22.00 7.64 -25.22
N ARG A 314 -23.28 7.69 -24.86
CA ARG A 314 -23.75 8.11 -23.53
C ARG A 314 -23.01 7.37 -22.40
N GLU A 315 -22.80 6.07 -22.57
CA GLU A 315 -22.12 5.17 -21.63
C GLU A 315 -20.60 5.29 -21.59
N ARG A 316 -19.97 5.96 -22.57
CA ARG A 316 -18.49 6.09 -22.67
C ARG A 316 -17.97 7.48 -22.39
N THR A 317 -18.80 8.42 -21.92
CA THR A 317 -18.34 9.78 -21.61
C THR A 317 -17.20 9.73 -20.59
N GLY A 318 -16.07 10.39 -20.88
CA GLY A 318 -14.89 10.34 -20.01
C GLY A 318 -14.06 9.05 -20.13
N CYS A 319 -14.47 8.08 -20.95
CA CYS A 319 -13.61 6.94 -21.26
C CYS A 319 -12.50 7.33 -22.23
N LEU A 320 -11.32 6.73 -22.06
CA LEU A 320 -10.18 6.85 -22.94
C LEU A 320 -10.52 6.35 -24.35
N VAL A 321 -10.13 7.10 -25.37
CA VAL A 321 -10.40 6.74 -26.77
C VAL A 321 -9.42 5.66 -27.26
N PRO A 322 -9.80 4.86 -28.28
CA PRO A 322 -8.98 3.77 -28.80
C PRO A 322 -7.56 4.14 -29.22
N PHE A 323 -7.33 5.41 -29.61
CA PHE A 323 -5.99 5.90 -29.95
C PHE A 323 -5.04 5.77 -28.75
N TYR A 324 -5.37 6.40 -27.62
CA TYR A 324 -4.54 6.34 -26.41
C TYR A 324 -4.58 4.96 -25.77
N LEU A 325 -5.73 4.26 -25.79
CA LEU A 325 -5.83 2.90 -25.26
C LEU A 325 -4.81 1.94 -25.89
N LYS A 326 -4.58 2.07 -27.20
CA LYS A 326 -3.66 1.23 -27.96
C LYS A 326 -2.23 1.76 -27.97
N SER A 327 -2.05 3.06 -28.23
CA SER A 327 -0.71 3.64 -28.40
C SER A 327 0.06 3.81 -27.11
N ARG A 328 -0.61 3.77 -25.94
CA ARG A 328 -0.01 4.01 -24.61
C ARG A 328 0.75 5.34 -24.53
N SER A 329 0.40 6.29 -25.40
CA SER A 329 1.02 7.61 -25.44
C SER A 329 0.64 8.42 -24.19
N PRO A 330 1.55 9.26 -23.66
CA PRO A 330 1.24 10.13 -22.55
C PRO A 330 0.01 11.02 -22.81
N ILE A 331 -0.82 11.15 -21.78
CA ILE A 331 -2.05 11.94 -21.78
C ILE A 331 -1.72 13.33 -21.23
N TYR A 332 -1.99 14.37 -22.00
CA TYR A 332 -1.85 15.76 -21.56
C TYR A 332 -3.23 16.38 -21.30
N GLU A 333 -3.61 16.46 -20.03
CA GLU A 333 -4.87 17.08 -19.62
C GLU A 333 -4.76 18.61 -19.57
N CYS A 334 -5.91 19.27 -19.73
CA CYS A 334 -6.01 20.70 -19.43
C CYS A 334 -5.85 20.92 -17.93
N ASN A 335 -5.35 22.08 -17.51
CA ASN A 335 -5.09 22.43 -16.12
C ASN A 335 -5.81 23.72 -15.70
N ASP A 336 -5.45 24.29 -14.56
CA ASP A 336 -6.08 25.50 -14.00
C ASP A 336 -5.61 26.80 -14.65
N LYS A 337 -4.57 26.74 -15.49
CA LYS A 337 -4.15 27.87 -16.35
C LYS A 337 -4.88 27.89 -17.70
N CYS A 338 -5.76 26.93 -17.96
CA CYS A 338 -6.56 26.85 -19.19
C CYS A 338 -7.86 27.65 -19.11
N ASN A 339 -8.20 28.36 -20.17
CA ASN A 339 -9.47 29.09 -20.31
C ASN A 339 -10.68 28.19 -20.62
N CYS A 340 -10.50 26.87 -20.74
CA CYS A 340 -11.55 25.93 -21.16
C CYS A 340 -12.61 25.59 -20.08
N GLY A 341 -12.44 26.07 -18.85
CA GLY A 341 -13.38 25.85 -17.76
C GLY A 341 -13.36 24.43 -17.14
N ARG A 342 -14.20 24.24 -16.11
CA ARG A 342 -14.22 23.02 -15.27
C ARG A 342 -14.81 21.78 -15.94
N HIS A 343 -15.66 21.96 -16.96
CA HIS A 343 -16.35 20.86 -17.64
C HIS A 343 -15.66 20.43 -18.94
N CYS A 344 -14.42 20.89 -19.13
CA CYS A 344 -13.64 20.56 -20.30
C CYS A 344 -13.48 19.04 -20.44
N ARG A 345 -13.82 18.50 -21.61
CA ARG A 345 -13.63 17.07 -21.93
C ARG A 345 -12.18 16.57 -21.82
N ASN A 346 -11.20 17.47 -21.77
CA ASN A 346 -9.78 17.15 -21.60
C ASN A 346 -9.34 17.22 -20.12
N LYS A 347 -10.29 17.14 -19.20
CA LYS A 347 -10.08 17.01 -17.76
C LYS A 347 -10.84 15.78 -17.29
N ASN A 348 -10.16 14.83 -16.65
CA ASN A 348 -10.81 13.62 -16.17
C ASN A 348 -10.12 13.06 -14.92
N VAL A 349 -8.83 12.74 -15.04
CA VAL A 349 -8.03 12.12 -13.99
C VAL A 349 -7.86 13.09 -12.82
N GLN A 350 -7.67 14.38 -13.11
CA GLN A 350 -7.57 15.43 -12.10
C GLN A 350 -8.83 15.59 -11.21
N PHE A 351 -9.98 15.04 -11.61
CA PHE A 351 -11.18 15.05 -10.78
C PHE A 351 -11.20 13.94 -9.72
N GLY A 352 -10.16 13.10 -9.68
CA GLY A 352 -10.06 11.96 -8.80
C GLY A 352 -11.00 10.83 -9.18
N ARG A 353 -10.94 9.74 -8.42
CA ARG A 353 -11.75 8.53 -8.63
C ARG A 353 -13.23 8.86 -8.83
N GLN A 354 -13.79 8.37 -9.93
CA GLN A 354 -15.21 8.52 -10.27
C GLN A 354 -15.97 7.20 -10.21
N VAL A 355 -15.37 6.13 -9.69
CA VAL A 355 -15.97 4.80 -9.55
C VAL A 355 -16.04 4.35 -8.10
N GLU A 356 -17.03 3.52 -7.76
CA GLU A 356 -17.10 2.86 -6.47
C GLU A 356 -16.24 1.59 -6.45
N VAL A 357 -15.28 1.54 -5.52
CA VAL A 357 -14.36 0.40 -5.37
C VAL A 357 -14.56 -0.30 -4.03
N GLU A 358 -14.20 -1.57 -4.00
CA GLU A 358 -14.26 -2.44 -2.84
C GLU A 358 -12.93 -3.19 -2.69
N ILE A 359 -12.30 -3.02 -1.53
CA ILE A 359 -11.14 -3.80 -1.10
C ILE A 359 -11.69 -5.12 -0.56
N PHE A 360 -11.24 -6.24 -1.13
CA PHE A 360 -11.71 -7.57 -0.74
C PHE A 360 -10.55 -8.52 -0.42
N ARG A 361 -10.79 -9.52 0.42
CA ARG A 361 -9.81 -10.59 0.67
C ARG A 361 -9.96 -11.69 -0.39
N ALA A 362 -8.92 -11.94 -1.17
CA ALA A 362 -8.88 -13.01 -2.17
C ALA A 362 -8.72 -14.37 -1.48
N ALA A 363 -9.48 -15.37 -1.93
CA ALA A 363 -9.52 -16.70 -1.33
C ALA A 363 -8.39 -17.64 -1.81
N ASP A 364 -7.61 -17.23 -2.80
CA ASP A 364 -6.59 -18.03 -3.47
C ASP A 364 -5.16 -17.72 -3.00
N GLY A 365 -5.03 -17.04 -1.86
CA GLY A 365 -3.75 -16.72 -1.26
C GLY A 365 -3.06 -15.48 -1.81
N ARG A 366 -3.63 -14.78 -2.83
CA ARG A 366 -3.08 -13.52 -3.35
C ARG A 366 -3.15 -12.34 -2.37
N GLY A 367 -3.92 -12.47 -1.29
CA GLY A 367 -4.00 -11.45 -0.24
C GLY A 367 -5.19 -10.53 -0.44
N TRP A 368 -4.98 -9.21 -0.30
CA TRP A 368 -6.03 -8.22 -0.55
C TRP A 368 -6.09 -7.88 -2.04
N GLY A 369 -7.30 -7.75 -2.57
CA GLY A 369 -7.59 -7.36 -3.95
C GLY A 369 -8.48 -6.13 -4.01
N LEU A 370 -8.62 -5.55 -5.19
CA LEU A 370 -9.53 -4.43 -5.47
C LEU A 370 -10.52 -4.84 -6.55
N ARG A 371 -11.79 -4.47 -6.40
CA ARG A 371 -12.83 -4.66 -7.43
C ARG A 371 -13.77 -3.46 -7.50
N CYS A 372 -14.44 -3.27 -8.62
CA CYS A 372 -15.49 -2.25 -8.75
C CYS A 372 -16.86 -2.82 -8.40
N THR A 373 -17.71 -2.00 -7.79
CA THR A 373 -19.10 -2.38 -7.45
C THR A 373 -20.11 -2.01 -8.55
N GLU A 374 -19.62 -1.41 -9.62
CA GLU A 374 -20.33 -1.06 -10.84
C GLU A 374 -19.59 -1.60 -12.07
N ASP A 375 -20.30 -1.72 -13.19
CA ASP A 375 -19.72 -2.18 -14.46
C ASP A 375 -18.81 -1.09 -15.05
N LEU A 376 -17.62 -1.48 -15.53
CA LEU A 376 -16.68 -0.56 -16.16
C LEU A 376 -16.61 -0.80 -17.67
N TYR A 377 -16.74 0.28 -18.43
CA TYR A 377 -16.52 0.24 -19.88
C TYR A 377 -15.03 0.30 -20.22
N GLU A 378 -14.67 -0.23 -21.38
CA GLU A 378 -13.32 -0.07 -21.94
C GLU A 378 -12.96 1.42 -22.04
N GLY A 379 -11.81 1.77 -21.48
CA GLY A 379 -11.32 3.13 -21.32
C GLY A 379 -11.83 3.87 -20.08
N GLN A 380 -12.64 3.25 -19.21
CA GLN A 380 -13.11 3.92 -18.00
C GLN A 380 -11.95 4.19 -17.04
N PHE A 381 -11.82 5.45 -16.59
CA PHE A 381 -10.86 5.82 -15.54
C PHE A 381 -11.30 5.22 -14.20
N ILE A 382 -10.34 4.61 -13.49
CA ILE A 382 -10.54 3.96 -12.20
C ILE A 382 -10.04 4.90 -11.09
N ASP A 383 -8.74 4.97 -10.87
CA ASP A 383 -8.10 5.82 -9.85
C ASP A 383 -6.60 5.95 -10.18
N THR A 384 -5.87 6.80 -9.46
CA THR A 384 -4.41 6.97 -9.64
C THR A 384 -3.60 6.12 -8.67
N TYR A 385 -2.46 5.62 -9.12
CA TYR A 385 -1.41 5.11 -8.24
C TYR A 385 -0.73 6.30 -7.57
N ARG A 386 -0.70 6.29 -6.24
CA ARG A 386 -0.17 7.38 -5.42
C ARG A 386 0.68 6.80 -4.30
N GLY A 387 1.65 7.58 -3.88
CA GLY A 387 2.56 7.22 -2.80
C GLY A 387 3.47 8.38 -2.43
N GLU A 388 4.57 8.05 -1.76
CA GLU A 388 5.69 8.95 -1.61
C GLU A 388 6.45 9.02 -2.94
N ILE A 389 6.75 10.23 -3.43
CA ILE A 389 7.75 10.35 -4.50
C ILE A 389 9.10 10.48 -3.83
N ILE A 390 9.99 9.55 -4.14
CA ILE A 390 11.36 9.44 -3.64
C ILE A 390 12.35 9.50 -4.80
N THR A 391 13.61 9.79 -4.49
CA THR A 391 14.70 9.66 -5.46
C THR A 391 15.03 8.19 -5.70
N ASP A 392 15.61 7.89 -6.85
CA ASP A 392 16.12 6.55 -7.19
C ASP A 392 17.04 5.98 -6.08
N ALA A 393 17.99 6.78 -5.59
CA ALA A 393 18.88 6.39 -4.48
C ALA A 393 18.14 6.06 -3.17
N GLU A 394 17.03 6.73 -2.86
CA GLU A 394 16.22 6.42 -1.68
C GLU A 394 15.39 5.15 -1.91
N ALA A 395 14.93 4.88 -3.13
CA ALA A 395 14.28 3.63 -3.49
C ALA A 395 15.24 2.45 -3.32
N GLU A 396 16.47 2.54 -3.87
CA GLU A 396 17.51 1.53 -3.71
C GLU A 396 17.85 1.28 -2.23
N ARG A 397 18.01 2.34 -1.43
CA ARG A 397 18.24 2.21 0.02
C ARG A 397 17.10 1.47 0.71
N ARG A 398 15.86 1.76 0.32
CA ARG A 398 14.64 1.15 0.86
C ARG A 398 14.49 -0.32 0.46
N GLU A 399 14.85 -0.67 -0.77
CA GLU A 399 14.91 -2.06 -1.26
C GLU A 399 15.99 -2.86 -0.54
N ASN A 400 17.21 -2.33 -0.46
CA ASN A 400 18.34 -2.98 0.21
C ASN A 400 18.11 -3.19 1.72
N ALA A 401 17.32 -2.31 2.35
CA ALA A 401 16.92 -2.47 3.75
C ALA A 401 15.83 -3.55 3.95
N SER A 402 15.11 -3.92 2.89
CA SER A 402 14.09 -4.98 2.92
C SER A 402 14.73 -6.33 2.67
N SER A 403 14.55 -7.27 3.59
CA SER A 403 14.94 -8.68 3.36
C SER A 403 14.00 -9.41 2.39
N SER A 404 12.94 -8.75 1.91
CA SER A 404 11.93 -9.33 1.02
C SER A 404 11.89 -8.60 -0.32
N LYS A 405 11.98 -9.38 -1.42
CA LYS A 405 11.75 -8.89 -2.79
C LYS A 405 10.30 -8.43 -3.03
N ALA A 406 9.37 -8.68 -2.10
CA ALA A 406 8.00 -8.17 -2.13
C ALA A 406 7.91 -6.63 -2.23
N LYS A 407 8.93 -5.93 -1.73
CA LYS A 407 8.97 -4.47 -1.72
C LYS A 407 8.91 -3.86 -3.12
N ALA A 408 9.49 -4.55 -4.11
CA ALA A 408 9.46 -4.12 -5.50
C ALA A 408 8.02 -3.96 -6.04
N SER A 409 7.01 -4.64 -5.47
CA SER A 409 5.61 -4.49 -5.91
C SER A 409 5.00 -3.12 -5.66
N TYR A 410 5.58 -2.31 -4.77
CA TYR A 410 5.02 -1.01 -4.40
C TYR A 410 5.78 0.16 -5.02
N LEU A 411 6.91 -0.11 -5.67
CA LEU A 411 7.78 0.88 -6.28
C LEU A 411 7.46 1.02 -7.75
N TYR A 412 7.29 2.25 -8.19
CA TYR A 412 6.98 2.59 -9.57
C TYR A 412 7.89 3.69 -10.08
N SER A 413 8.78 3.35 -10.99
CA SER A 413 9.66 4.32 -11.65
C SER A 413 8.86 5.30 -12.51
N LEU A 414 9.22 6.58 -12.42
CA LEU A 414 8.67 7.66 -13.26
C LEU A 414 9.60 7.89 -14.46
N ASP A 415 9.72 6.89 -15.32
CA ASP A 415 10.66 6.81 -16.44
C ASP A 415 10.08 7.09 -17.84
N LYS A 416 8.76 7.31 -17.97
CA LYS A 416 8.07 7.50 -19.26
C LYS A 416 8.72 8.53 -20.20
N PHE A 417 9.34 9.57 -19.65
CA PHE A 417 10.00 10.63 -20.41
C PHE A 417 11.54 10.54 -20.39
N LYS A 418 12.10 9.45 -19.85
CA LYS A 418 13.55 9.25 -19.70
C LYS A 418 14.27 9.43 -21.03
N GLU A 419 13.86 8.68 -22.06
CA GLU A 419 14.51 8.71 -23.37
C GLU A 419 14.28 10.05 -24.08
N SER A 420 13.04 10.55 -24.10
CA SER A 420 12.68 11.77 -24.82
C SER A 420 13.35 13.03 -24.25
N GLU A 421 13.63 13.04 -22.94
CA GLU A 421 14.25 14.17 -22.24
C GLU A 421 15.73 13.93 -21.93
N GLY A 422 16.29 12.78 -22.33
CA GLY A 422 17.69 12.42 -22.10
C GLY A 422 18.06 12.33 -20.62
N LEU A 423 17.16 11.84 -19.77
CA LEU A 423 17.38 11.69 -18.33
C LEU A 423 18.22 10.44 -18.02
N GLU A 424 19.11 10.55 -17.03
CA GLU A 424 19.81 9.40 -16.45
C GLU A 424 18.98 8.75 -15.34
N ASP A 425 19.25 7.49 -15.01
CA ASP A 425 18.52 6.75 -13.95
C ASP A 425 18.52 7.48 -12.60
N LYS A 426 19.66 8.08 -12.23
CA LYS A 426 19.81 8.86 -11.00
C LYS A 426 18.89 10.10 -10.92
N ASP A 427 18.41 10.59 -12.06
CA ASP A 427 17.55 11.78 -12.17
C ASP A 427 16.07 11.42 -12.14
N LEU A 428 15.74 10.12 -12.19
CA LEU A 428 14.39 9.60 -12.11
C LEU A 428 13.89 9.60 -10.66
N TYR A 429 12.58 9.70 -10.55
CA TYR A 429 11.87 9.55 -9.30
C TYR A 429 11.07 8.25 -9.29
N VAL A 430 10.79 7.76 -8.10
CA VAL A 430 10.03 6.53 -7.87
C VAL A 430 8.86 6.85 -6.96
N VAL A 431 7.68 6.31 -7.28
CA VAL A 431 6.50 6.34 -6.41
C VAL A 431 6.54 5.11 -5.52
N ASP A 432 6.65 5.30 -4.20
CA ASP A 432 6.56 4.25 -3.18
C ASP A 432 5.17 4.25 -2.51
N GLY A 433 4.39 3.21 -2.81
CA GLY A 433 3.03 3.00 -2.30
C GLY A 433 2.92 2.12 -1.06
N GLU A 434 4.04 1.73 -0.42
CA GLU A 434 4.06 0.73 0.67
C GLU A 434 3.22 1.19 1.88
N PHE A 435 3.51 2.38 2.40
CA PHE A 435 2.90 2.92 3.63
C PHE A 435 1.87 4.02 3.40
N MET A 436 1.80 4.58 2.20
CA MET A 436 0.79 5.59 1.87
C MET A 436 0.43 5.58 0.40
N GLY A 437 -0.82 5.91 0.07
CA GLY A 437 -1.31 5.84 -1.30
C GLY A 437 -2.83 5.84 -1.44
N GLY A 438 -3.31 5.36 -2.59
CA GLY A 438 -4.73 5.14 -2.88
C GLY A 438 -5.16 3.66 -2.75
N PRO A 439 -6.43 3.33 -3.05
CA PRO A 439 -6.90 1.94 -3.10
C PRO A 439 -6.22 1.10 -4.20
N THR A 440 -5.60 1.75 -5.18
CA THR A 440 -4.88 1.13 -6.30
C THR A 440 -3.70 0.25 -5.86
N LYS A 441 -3.17 0.43 -4.64
CA LYS A 441 -2.17 -0.47 -4.06
C LYS A 441 -2.64 -1.92 -3.87
N PHE A 442 -3.95 -2.16 -3.94
CA PHE A 442 -4.57 -3.48 -3.77
C PHE A 442 -4.92 -4.12 -5.11
N ILE A 443 -4.54 -3.52 -6.24
CA ILE A 443 -4.76 -4.15 -7.55
C ILE A 443 -3.69 -5.23 -7.73
N ASN A 444 -4.13 -6.48 -7.86
CA ASN A 444 -3.23 -7.62 -7.99
C ASN A 444 -2.69 -7.76 -9.42
N HIS A 445 -1.59 -8.48 -9.52
CA HIS A 445 -1.02 -8.84 -10.81
C HIS A 445 -1.91 -9.83 -11.59
N SER A 446 -1.96 -9.67 -12.91
CA SER A 446 -2.39 -10.70 -13.85
C SER A 446 -1.59 -10.65 -15.15
N CYS A 447 -1.20 -11.82 -15.68
CA CYS A 447 -0.60 -11.93 -17.02
C CYS A 447 -1.63 -11.80 -18.16
N ASP A 448 -2.93 -11.73 -17.83
CA ASP A 448 -4.03 -11.37 -18.75
C ASP A 448 -4.90 -10.32 -18.05
N PRO A 449 -4.40 -9.07 -17.94
CA PRO A 449 -5.00 -8.05 -17.09
C PRO A 449 -6.27 -7.45 -17.69
N ASN A 450 -7.08 -6.80 -16.85
CA ASN A 450 -8.25 -6.04 -17.27
C ASN A 450 -8.11 -4.52 -17.08
N CYS A 451 -7.06 -4.09 -16.38
CA CYS A 451 -6.66 -2.71 -16.21
C CYS A 451 -5.28 -2.46 -16.82
N ARG A 452 -5.00 -1.21 -17.19
CA ARG A 452 -3.69 -0.76 -17.65
C ARG A 452 -3.38 0.62 -17.09
N GLN A 453 -2.10 0.88 -16.83
CA GLN A 453 -1.60 2.18 -16.37
C GLN A 453 -1.30 3.11 -17.55
N TYR A 454 -1.55 4.40 -17.36
CA TYR A 454 -1.28 5.45 -18.35
C TYR A 454 -0.66 6.66 -17.65
N THR A 455 0.36 7.24 -18.29
CA THR A 455 0.99 8.49 -17.86
C THR A 455 0.08 9.68 -18.15
N VAL A 456 -0.19 10.48 -17.14
CA VAL A 456 -1.03 11.69 -17.24
C VAL A 456 -0.25 12.89 -16.71
N SER A 457 -0.04 13.89 -17.56
CA SER A 457 0.63 15.14 -17.20
C SER A 457 -0.34 16.32 -17.28
N TYR A 458 -0.28 17.17 -16.26
CA TYR A 458 -0.96 18.47 -16.21
C TYR A 458 0.01 19.64 -16.44
N ASN A 459 1.30 19.40 -16.24
CA ASN A 459 2.37 20.36 -16.50
C ASN A 459 3.40 19.69 -17.39
N ARG A 460 3.32 19.98 -18.68
CA ARG A 460 4.25 19.46 -19.68
C ARG A 460 5.73 19.80 -19.44
N HIS A 461 6.01 20.85 -18.66
CA HIS A 461 7.37 21.26 -18.33
C HIS A 461 7.92 20.51 -17.11
N ASP A 462 7.14 19.57 -16.58
CA ASP A 462 7.56 18.62 -15.57
C ASP A 462 7.54 17.21 -16.14
N ALA A 463 8.69 16.79 -16.68
CA ALA A 463 8.87 15.44 -17.19
C ALA A 463 9.13 14.40 -16.09
N ARG A 464 9.43 14.84 -14.85
CA ARG A 464 9.84 13.95 -13.76
C ARG A 464 8.70 13.61 -12.80
N VAL A 465 7.68 14.46 -12.72
CA VAL A 465 6.53 14.25 -11.83
C VAL A 465 5.22 14.31 -12.62
N TYR A 466 4.62 13.14 -12.81
CA TYR A 466 3.34 12.94 -13.47
C TYR A 466 2.50 11.88 -12.76
N ASP A 467 1.21 11.80 -13.12
CA ASP A 467 0.29 10.85 -12.53
C ASP A 467 0.34 9.51 -13.27
N ILE A 468 0.29 8.42 -12.52
CA ILE A 468 0.05 7.08 -13.03
C ILE A 468 -1.44 6.77 -12.83
N ALA A 469 -2.20 6.74 -13.93
CA ALA A 469 -3.64 6.55 -13.89
C ALA A 469 -4.05 5.18 -14.42
N PHE A 470 -4.91 4.47 -13.68
CA PHE A 470 -5.46 3.19 -14.12
C PHE A 470 -6.74 3.37 -14.92
N PHE A 471 -6.79 2.72 -16.08
CA PHE A 471 -7.95 2.65 -16.94
C PHE A 471 -8.30 1.20 -17.26
N ALA A 472 -9.59 0.90 -17.40
CA ALA A 472 -10.04 -0.41 -17.87
C ALA A 472 -9.62 -0.62 -19.34
N CYS A 473 -8.92 -1.72 -19.65
CA CYS A 473 -8.50 -2.03 -21.02
C CYS A 473 -9.52 -2.88 -21.81
N ARG A 474 -10.58 -3.33 -21.13
CA ARG A 474 -11.75 -4.00 -21.70
C ARG A 474 -12.98 -3.69 -20.85
N PHE A 475 -14.15 -4.22 -21.22
CA PHE A 475 -15.30 -4.23 -20.32
C PHE A 475 -14.99 -5.09 -19.07
N ILE A 476 -15.35 -4.59 -17.90
CA ILE A 476 -15.18 -5.26 -16.61
C ILE A 476 -16.55 -5.29 -15.91
N PRO A 477 -17.20 -6.47 -15.82
CA PRO A 477 -18.41 -6.64 -15.03
C PRO A 477 -18.20 -6.27 -13.56
N ARG A 478 -19.24 -5.76 -12.91
CA ARG A 478 -19.23 -5.51 -11.46
C ARG A 478 -18.76 -6.74 -10.69
N GLY A 479 -17.96 -6.52 -9.65
CA GLY A 479 -17.46 -7.56 -8.78
C GLY A 479 -16.30 -8.39 -9.35
N GLU A 480 -15.93 -8.21 -10.62
CA GLU A 480 -14.68 -8.76 -11.16
C GLU A 480 -13.48 -8.03 -10.53
N GLU A 481 -12.46 -8.79 -10.12
CA GLU A 481 -11.22 -8.25 -9.58
C GLU A 481 -10.49 -7.41 -10.63
N LEU A 482 -10.07 -6.21 -10.24
CA LEU A 482 -9.19 -5.37 -11.03
C LEU A 482 -7.78 -5.97 -10.95
N THR A 483 -7.15 -6.14 -12.11
CA THR A 483 -5.79 -6.64 -12.24
C THR A 483 -5.03 -5.90 -13.33
N PHE A 484 -3.73 -5.71 -13.14
CA PHE A 484 -2.83 -5.15 -14.15
C PHE A 484 -1.54 -5.97 -14.24
N ASP A 485 -0.76 -5.78 -15.29
CA ASP A 485 0.53 -6.45 -15.43
C ASP A 485 1.61 -5.65 -14.67
N TYR A 486 2.37 -6.29 -13.78
CA TYR A 486 3.37 -5.58 -12.95
C TYR A 486 4.64 -5.28 -13.76
N LEU A 487 4.87 -6.04 -14.82
CA LEU A 487 5.99 -5.87 -15.73
C LEU A 487 5.52 -5.20 -17.03
N ASP A 488 4.43 -4.42 -17.02
CA ASP A 488 3.76 -3.84 -18.19
C ASP A 488 4.66 -2.88 -19.00
N LYS A 489 5.71 -3.43 -19.61
CA LYS A 489 6.68 -2.78 -20.48
C LYS A 489 6.00 -2.37 -21.78
N ASP A 490 6.51 -1.31 -22.40
CA ASP A 490 5.94 -0.83 -23.66
C ASP A 490 6.19 -1.85 -24.80
N GLU A 491 5.33 -1.83 -25.82
CA GLU A 491 5.42 -2.77 -26.95
C GLU A 491 6.78 -2.62 -27.67
N GLY A 492 7.65 -3.64 -27.56
CA GLY A 492 8.98 -3.65 -28.18
C GLY A 492 10.12 -4.04 -27.24
N GLU A 493 9.87 -4.04 -25.92
CA GLU A 493 10.78 -4.63 -24.94
C GLU A 493 10.50 -6.14 -24.87
N GLU A 494 11.45 -6.97 -25.34
CA GLU A 494 11.29 -8.42 -25.33
C GLU A 494 11.18 -8.96 -23.89
N ASP A 495 10.25 -9.91 -23.69
CA ASP A 495 10.08 -10.69 -22.47
C ASP A 495 11.25 -11.70 -22.32
N GLU A 496 12.49 -11.22 -22.22
CA GLU A 496 13.55 -12.04 -21.63
C GLU A 496 13.34 -12.04 -20.12
N MET A 497 12.40 -12.87 -19.65
CA MET A 497 12.38 -13.21 -18.24
C MET A 497 13.58 -14.12 -17.97
N ASP A 498 14.53 -13.61 -17.19
CA ASP A 498 15.66 -14.36 -16.68
C ASP A 498 15.20 -15.63 -15.94
N GLU A 499 16.11 -16.61 -15.80
CA GLU A 499 15.82 -17.75 -14.93
C GLU A 499 15.48 -17.26 -13.51
N PRO A 500 14.41 -17.79 -12.88
CA PRO A 500 13.95 -17.31 -11.59
C PRO A 500 15.06 -17.44 -10.54
N GLY A 501 15.52 -16.30 -10.02
CA GLY A 501 16.55 -16.27 -9.00
C GLY A 501 16.04 -16.72 -7.62
N GLU A 502 16.96 -16.84 -6.66
CA GLU A 502 16.59 -17.07 -5.27
C GLU A 502 15.66 -15.93 -4.78
N GLY A 503 14.49 -16.30 -4.25
CA GLY A 503 13.46 -15.35 -3.82
C GLY A 503 12.49 -14.87 -4.90
N ALA A 504 12.50 -15.45 -6.10
CA ALA A 504 11.46 -15.23 -7.10
C ALA A 504 10.06 -15.54 -6.52
N ILE A 505 9.08 -14.76 -6.96
CA ILE A 505 7.73 -14.81 -6.38
C ILE A 505 6.76 -15.45 -7.36
N PRO A 506 6.05 -16.54 -6.96
CA PRO A 506 5.16 -17.24 -7.86
C PRO A 506 3.94 -16.39 -8.22
N CYS A 507 3.58 -16.40 -9.50
CA CYS A 507 2.39 -15.75 -10.02
C CYS A 507 1.16 -16.65 -9.81
N LEU A 508 0.20 -16.16 -9.04
CA LEU A 508 -1.04 -16.87 -8.71
C LEU A 508 -2.26 -16.35 -9.49
N CYS A 509 -2.06 -15.67 -10.63
CA CYS A 509 -3.15 -15.03 -11.38
C CYS A 509 -4.18 -16.00 -11.99
N GLY A 510 -3.85 -17.29 -12.09
CA GLY A 510 -4.75 -18.33 -12.59
C GLY A 510 -5.05 -18.28 -14.09
N THR A 511 -4.44 -17.37 -14.84
CA THR A 511 -4.69 -17.23 -16.28
C THR A 511 -3.96 -18.32 -17.08
N LYS A 512 -4.50 -18.66 -18.26
CA LYS A 512 -3.87 -19.66 -19.15
C LYS A 512 -2.52 -19.19 -19.71
N LYS A 513 -2.33 -17.87 -19.81
CA LYS A 513 -1.10 -17.22 -20.30
C LYS A 513 -0.16 -16.82 -19.16
N CYS A 514 -0.28 -17.44 -17.99
CA CYS A 514 0.51 -17.10 -16.81
C CYS A 514 2.01 -17.34 -17.05
N ARG A 515 2.82 -16.29 -16.78
CA ARG A 515 4.29 -16.30 -16.83
C ARG A 515 4.96 -16.99 -15.62
N LYS A 516 4.17 -17.60 -14.72
CA LYS A 516 4.60 -18.38 -13.54
C LYS A 516 5.26 -17.57 -12.42
N TRP A 517 5.94 -16.47 -12.72
CA TRP A 517 6.59 -15.60 -11.74
C TRP A 517 6.08 -14.17 -11.90
N LEU A 518 6.03 -13.41 -10.80
CA LEU A 518 5.69 -11.99 -10.86
C LEU A 518 6.88 -11.15 -11.34
N TRP A 519 8.07 -11.49 -10.87
CA TRP A 519 9.37 -10.98 -11.30
C TRP A 519 10.40 -12.09 -11.03
N THR A 520 11.38 -12.22 -11.92
CA THR A 520 12.42 -13.27 -11.91
C THR A 520 13.73 -12.79 -11.32
#